data_AF-A0A7D7ZR58-F1
#
_entry.id   AF-A0A7D7ZR58-F1
#
_cell.length_a   1.000
_cell.length_b   1.000
_cell.length_c   1.000
_cell.angle_alpha   90.00
_cell.angle_beta   90.00
_cell.angle_gamma   90.00
#
_symmetry.space_group_name_H-M   'P 1'
#
loop_
_entity.id
_entity.type
_entity.pdbx_description
1 polymer ?
#
loop_
_entity_poly.entity_id
_entity_poly.type
_entity_poly.pdbx_seq_one_letter_code
_entity_poly.pdbx_strand_id
1 'polypeptide(L)'
;MENITKNTTHYNGKAISASLRSFIEENFLVSFEEEGLDDETNLFETGIIDSFGLVELITFIERNFSKKFSSEELISPSLSSITGMISLIEK
;
A
#
# COMPACT_ATOMS: atom_id res chain seq x y z
N MET A 1 -10.27 -19.39 32.35
CA MET A 1 -9.76 -19.74 31.01
C MET A 1 -10.71 -19.13 29.99
N GLU A 2 -10.16 -18.58 28.90
CA GLU A 2 -10.86 -17.91 27.77
C GLU A 2 -11.54 -16.57 28.09
N ASN A 3 -11.38 -15.48 27.35
CA ASN A 3 -11.10 -15.33 25.91
C ASN A 3 -10.14 -14.16 25.67
N ILE A 4 -9.06 -14.41 24.92
CA ILE A 4 -8.24 -13.36 24.33
C ILE A 4 -8.90 -13.00 23.01
N THR A 5 -9.54 -11.83 22.97
CA THR A 5 -10.03 -11.21 21.74
C THR A 5 -8.88 -11.13 20.74
N LYS A 6 -8.87 -12.02 19.75
CA LYS A 6 -8.09 -11.82 18.53
C LYS A 6 -8.72 -10.61 17.83
N ASN A 7 -8.14 -9.45 18.04
CA ASN A 7 -8.53 -8.21 17.38
C ASN A 7 -8.15 -8.33 15.90
N THR A 8 -9.00 -8.95 15.09
CA THR A 8 -8.82 -9.01 13.63
C THR A 8 -9.26 -7.68 13.06
N THR A 9 -8.30 -6.80 12.79
CA THR A 9 -8.56 -5.53 12.13
C THR A 9 -9.06 -5.81 10.70
N HIS A 10 -10.38 -5.74 10.49
CA HIS A 10 -10.96 -5.84 9.16
C HIS A 10 -10.84 -4.47 8.49
N TYR A 11 -9.76 -4.25 7.74
CA TYR A 11 -9.67 -3.07 6.90
C TYR A 11 -10.60 -3.24 5.68
N ASN A 12 -11.32 -2.19 5.34
CA ASN A 12 -12.07 -2.14 4.09
C ASN A 12 -11.08 -1.81 2.96
N GLY A 13 -10.86 -2.71 1.99
CA GLY A 13 -9.94 -2.50 0.87
C GLY A 13 -10.14 -1.17 0.13
N LYS A 14 -11.38 -0.63 0.07
CA LYS A 14 -11.65 0.69 -0.50
C LYS A 14 -11.05 1.84 0.33
N ALA A 15 -11.06 1.71 1.66
CA ALA A 15 -10.45 2.68 2.55
C ALA A 15 -8.91 2.61 2.51
N ILE A 16 -8.34 1.40 2.36
CA ILE A 16 -6.90 1.24 2.15
C ILE A 16 -6.49 1.88 0.83
N SER A 17 -7.17 1.56 -0.27
CA SER A 17 -6.93 2.16 -1.59
C SER A 17 -6.94 3.69 -1.52
N ALA A 18 -7.99 4.28 -0.94
CA ALA A 18 -8.09 5.74 -0.80
C ALA A 18 -6.91 6.34 -0.03
N SER A 19 -6.50 5.71 1.08
CA SER A 19 -5.37 6.16 1.90
C SER A 19 -4.03 6.09 1.14
N LEU A 20 -3.81 5.00 0.39
CA LEU A 20 -2.62 4.82 -0.44
C LEU A 20 -2.57 5.82 -1.59
N ARG A 21 -3.70 6.03 -2.29
CA ARG A 21 -3.79 7.04 -3.35
C ARG A 21 -3.47 8.43 -2.82
N SER A 22 -4.11 8.87 -1.73
CA SER A 22 -3.84 10.18 -1.14
C SER A 22 -2.38 10.35 -0.75
N PHE A 23 -1.77 9.33 -0.14
CA PHE A 23 -0.34 9.37 0.17
C PHE A 23 0.51 9.53 -1.11
N ILE A 24 0.22 8.77 -2.16
CA ILE A 24 0.99 8.81 -3.40
C ILE A 24 0.85 10.17 -4.10
N GLU A 25 -0.37 10.69 -4.20
CA GLU A 25 -0.64 11.99 -4.83
C GLU A 25 0.06 13.14 -4.08
N GLU A 26 0.00 13.14 -2.74
CA GLU A 26 0.60 14.17 -1.90
C GLU A 26 2.14 14.13 -1.91
N ASN A 27 2.74 12.94 -1.88
CA ASN A 27 4.20 12.79 -1.70
C ASN A 27 4.96 12.74 -3.03
N PHE A 28 4.33 12.28 -4.12
CA PHE A 28 4.96 12.16 -5.43
C PHE A 28 4.43 13.17 -6.46
N LEU A 29 3.58 14.11 -6.04
CA LEU A 29 3.04 15.20 -6.86
C LEU A 29 2.38 14.72 -8.16
N VAL A 30 1.64 13.62 -8.06
CA VAL A 30 0.90 12.98 -9.16
C VAL A 30 -0.60 13.10 -8.92
N SER A 31 -1.41 12.99 -9.97
CA SER A 31 -2.86 12.83 -9.86
C SER A 31 -3.31 11.57 -10.57
N PHE A 32 -3.98 10.66 -9.85
CA PHE A 32 -4.50 9.43 -10.46
C PHE A 32 -5.57 9.74 -11.51
N GLU A 33 -6.40 10.77 -11.27
CA GLU A 33 -7.46 11.15 -12.19
C GLU A 33 -6.90 11.80 -13.47
N GLU A 34 -5.97 12.76 -13.36
CA GLU A 34 -5.43 13.46 -14.53
C GLU A 34 -4.54 12.56 -15.40
N GLU A 35 -3.79 11.64 -14.78
CA GLU A 35 -2.88 10.71 -15.46
C GLU A 35 -3.59 9.41 -15.90
N GLY A 36 -4.87 9.23 -15.57
CA GLY A 36 -5.65 8.04 -15.92
C GLY A 36 -5.14 6.74 -15.29
N LEU A 37 -4.59 6.85 -14.08
CA LEU A 37 -4.01 5.74 -13.32
C LEU A 37 -5.09 5.02 -12.48
N ASP A 38 -4.88 3.74 -12.23
CA ASP A 38 -5.78 2.90 -11.43
C ASP A 38 -5.03 2.09 -10.35
N ASP A 39 -5.74 1.27 -9.59
CA ASP A 39 -5.14 0.49 -8.50
C ASP A 39 -4.29 -0.69 -8.99
N GLU A 40 -4.41 -1.07 -10.26
CA GLU A 40 -3.61 -2.13 -10.90
C GLU A 40 -2.33 -1.59 -11.54
N THR A 41 -2.24 -0.26 -11.70
CA THR A 41 -1.12 0.42 -12.32
C THR A 41 0.19 0.10 -11.60
N ASN A 42 1.20 -0.27 -12.37
CA ASN A 42 2.55 -0.50 -11.86
C ASN A 42 3.23 0.85 -11.61
N LEU A 43 3.34 1.23 -10.34
CA LEU A 43 3.85 2.51 -9.87
C LEU A 43 5.35 2.70 -10.18
N PHE A 44 6.09 1.61 -10.39
CA PHE A 44 7.51 1.65 -10.74
C PHE A 44 7.75 1.79 -12.23
N GLU A 45 7.02 1.02 -13.04
CA GLU A 45 7.15 1.07 -14.51
C GLU A 45 6.67 2.41 -15.07
N THR A 46 5.70 3.03 -14.41
CA THR A 46 5.23 4.39 -14.71
C THR A 46 6.20 5.48 -14.25
N GLY A 47 7.17 5.15 -13.38
CA GLY A 47 8.13 6.10 -12.83
C GLY A 47 7.57 7.03 -11.74
N ILE A 48 6.35 6.75 -11.26
CA ILE A 48 5.72 7.50 -10.15
C ILE A 48 6.51 7.28 -8.86
N ILE A 49 6.93 6.03 -8.64
CA ILE A 49 7.70 5.63 -7.46
C ILE A 49 9.06 5.10 -7.91
N ASP A 50 10.10 5.60 -7.23
CA ASP A 50 11.46 5.09 -7.35
C ASP A 50 11.81 4.17 -6.16
N SER A 51 13.08 3.77 -6.08
CA SER A 51 13.56 2.91 -4.99
C SER A 51 13.51 3.58 -3.61
N PHE A 52 13.55 4.92 -3.54
CA PHE A 52 13.47 5.66 -2.28
C PHE A 52 12.01 5.85 -1.86
N GLY A 53 11.13 6.23 -2.80
CA GLY A 53 9.70 6.36 -2.60
C GLY A 53 9.05 5.07 -2.11
N LEU A 54 9.56 3.89 -2.52
CA LEU A 54 9.13 2.61 -1.96
C LEU A 54 9.38 2.52 -0.45
N VAL A 55 10.52 2.98 0.05
CA VAL A 55 10.83 2.95 1.49
C VAL A 55 9.86 3.82 2.28
N GLU A 56 9.51 4.99 1.74
CA GLU A 56 8.53 5.90 2.34
C GLU A 56 7.12 5.29 2.32
N LEU A 57 6.72 4.68 1.21
CA LEU A 57 5.44 4.00 1.06
C LEU A 57 5.29 2.80 2.01
N ILE A 58 6.33 1.96 2.13
CA ILE A 58 6.36 0.87 3.11
C ILE A 58 6.23 1.44 4.52
N THR A 59 7.00 2.47 4.85
CA THR A 59 6.97 3.10 6.18
C THR A 59 5.59 3.67 6.48
N PHE A 60 4.93 4.29 5.50
CA PHE A 60 3.56 4.76 5.61
C PHE A 60 2.60 3.59 5.90
N ILE A 61 2.69 2.51 5.14
CA ILE A 61 1.81 1.34 5.31
C ILE A 61 1.99 0.73 6.70
N GLU A 62 3.22 0.48 7.11
CA GLU A 62 3.49 -0.17 8.40
C GLU A 62 2.96 0.66 9.58
N ARG A 63 3.09 2.00 9.50
CA ARG A 63 2.62 2.92 10.54
C ARG A 63 1.10 3.03 10.59
N ASN A 64 0.42 3.06 9.43
CA ASN A 64 -1.01 3.31 9.36
C ASN A 64 -1.87 2.04 9.50
N PHE A 65 -1.36 0.90 9.04
CA PHE A 65 -2.11 -0.36 9.02
C PHE A 65 -1.61 -1.39 10.03
N SER A 66 -0.64 -1.05 10.88
CA SER A 66 0.01 -1.98 11.83
C SER A 66 0.56 -3.24 11.14
N LYS A 67 0.91 -3.12 9.86
CA LYS A 67 1.51 -4.19 9.04
C LYS A 67 3.03 -4.19 9.26
N LYS A 68 3.61 -5.38 9.23
CA LYS A 68 5.06 -5.57 9.07
C LYS A 68 5.30 -6.42 7.83
N PHE A 69 6.16 -5.94 6.94
CA PHE A 69 6.53 -6.68 5.74
C PHE A 69 7.69 -7.64 6.04
N SER A 70 7.59 -8.88 5.54
CA SER A 70 8.76 -9.77 5.53
C SER A 70 9.71 -9.43 4.39
N SER A 71 10.95 -9.91 4.46
CA SER A 71 11.95 -9.70 3.39
C SER A 71 11.46 -10.21 2.02
N GLU A 72 10.68 -11.28 2.00
CA GLU A 72 10.09 -11.85 0.79
C GLU A 72 8.95 -10.99 0.24
N GLU A 73 8.16 -10.37 1.12
CA GLU A 73 7.09 -9.46 0.72
C GLU A 73 7.66 -8.14 0.17
N LEU A 74 8.79 -7.67 0.71
CA LEU A 74 9.50 -6.48 0.24
C LEU A 74 10.03 -6.56 -1.20
N ILE A 75 10.28 -7.78 -1.69
CA ILE A 75 10.69 -8.02 -3.08
C ILE A 75 9.55 -8.57 -3.95
N SER A 76 8.34 -8.65 -3.39
CA SER A 76 7.19 -9.18 -4.11
C SER A 76 6.74 -8.22 -5.20
N PRO A 77 6.40 -8.72 -6.41
CA PRO A 77 5.78 -7.89 -7.44
C PRO A 77 4.44 -7.29 -6.98
N SER A 78 3.80 -7.85 -5.95
CA SER A 78 2.58 -7.28 -5.35
C SER A 78 2.80 -5.91 -4.70
N LEU A 79 4.03 -5.47 -4.43
CA LEU A 79 4.27 -4.09 -3.98
C LEU A 79 4.23 -3.06 -5.11
N SER A 80 4.14 -3.49 -6.37
CA SER A 80 4.16 -2.58 -7.52
C SER A 80 2.85 -1.84 -7.77
N SER A 81 1.73 -2.31 -7.20
CA SER A 81 0.41 -1.74 -7.42
C SER A 81 -0.38 -1.60 -6.11
N ILE A 82 -1.39 -0.74 -6.11
CA ILE A 82 -2.24 -0.52 -4.93
C ILE A 82 -3.02 -1.78 -4.59
N THR A 83 -3.58 -2.49 -5.58
CA THR A 83 -4.28 -3.76 -5.34
C THR A 83 -3.37 -4.82 -4.73
N GLY A 84 -2.13 -4.92 -5.20
CA GLY A 84 -1.17 -5.85 -4.63
C GLY A 84 -0.79 -5.49 -3.20
N MET A 85 -0.62 -4.20 -2.89
CA MET A 85 -0.38 -3.73 -1.52
C MET A 85 -1.55 -4.02 -0.59
N ILE A 86 -2.79 -3.80 -1.03
CA ILE A 86 -4.00 -4.15 -0.26
C ILE A 86 -3.98 -5.65 0.08
N SER A 87 -3.67 -6.50 -0.91
CA SER A 87 -3.59 -7.95 -0.71
C SER A 87 -2.52 -8.36 0.32
N LEU A 88 -1.40 -7.63 0.39
CA LEU A 88 -0.36 -7.86 1.39
C LEU A 88 -0.74 -7.34 2.79
N ILE A 89 -1.56 -6.29 2.88
CA ILE A 89 -2.05 -5.71 4.14
C ILE A 89 -3.13 -6.59 4.76
N GLU A 90 -4.01 -7.17 3.95
CA GLU A 90 -5.15 -7.99 4.41
C GLU A 90 -4.79 -9.44 4.76
N LYS A 91 -3.58 -9.88 4.43
CA LYS A 91 -3.04 -11.21 4.68
C LYS A 91 -2.53 -11.36 6.12
#